data_AF-A0A963H9X2-F1
#
_entry.id   AF-A0A963H9X2-F1
#
_cell.length_a   1.000
_cell.length_b   1.000
_cell.length_c   1.000
_cell.angle_alpha   90.00
_cell.angle_beta   90.00
_cell.angle_gamma   90.00
#
_symmetry.space_group_name_H-M   'P 1'
#
loop_
_entity.id
_entity.type
_entity.pdbx_description
1 polymer ?
#
loop_
_entity_poly.entity_id
_entity_poly.type
_entity_poly.pdbx_seq_one_letter_code
_entity_poly.pdbx_strand_id
1 'polypeptide(L)'
;MNQAIPPNMTAITPHLTCRNAAAAIEFYKQAFDASEEGRLASPDGKLAHAMIRIGGASVMLVDEYPEQGMLSPLSLNGSPVTIHLYVDDVDATVAQAVTAGARVTMPVSD
;
A
#
# COMPACT_ATOMS: atom_id res chain seq x y z
N MET A 1 29.33 8.88 8.53
CA MET A 1 28.18 9.10 9.44
C MET A 1 27.34 7.85 9.38
N ASN A 2 27.03 7.21 10.52
CA ASN A 2 26.18 6.03 10.54
C ASN A 2 24.72 6.52 10.40
N GLN A 3 24.16 6.45 9.19
CA GLN A 3 22.77 6.87 8.97
C GLN A 3 21.86 5.70 9.32
N ALA A 4 21.09 5.83 10.40
CA ALA A 4 20.23 4.75 10.91
C ALA A 4 19.07 4.41 9.95
N ILE A 5 18.66 5.37 9.12
CA ILE A 5 17.61 5.21 8.12
C ILE A 5 18.28 5.30 6.74
N PRO A 6 18.09 4.32 5.86
CA PRO A 6 18.61 4.37 4.50
C PRO A 6 18.08 5.60 3.74
N PRO A 7 18.87 6.16 2.80
CA PRO A 7 18.38 7.20 1.90
C PRO A 7 17.07 6.78 1.23
N ASN A 8 16.14 7.72 1.12
CA ASN A 8 14.83 7.49 0.52
C ASN A 8 13.95 6.49 1.29
N MET A 9 14.21 6.24 2.58
CA MET A 9 13.29 5.53 3.47
C MET A 9 12.77 6.44 4.57
N THR A 10 11.56 6.14 5.02
CA THR A 10 10.96 6.72 6.21
C THR A 10 11.30 5.87 7.44
N ALA A 11 11.29 6.47 8.63
CA ALA A 11 11.55 5.75 9.89
C ALA A 11 10.56 4.61 10.15
N ILE A 12 9.33 4.74 9.62
CA ILE A 12 8.27 3.75 9.67
C ILE A 12 7.88 3.42 8.23
N THR A 13 7.84 2.13 7.89
CA THR A 13 7.38 1.62 6.60
C THR A 13 6.27 0.60 6.86
N PRO A 14 5.01 0.89 6.47
CA PRO A 14 3.94 -0.08 6.61
C PRO A 14 4.17 -1.28 5.70
N HIS A 15 3.77 -2.46 6.16
CA HIS A 15 3.77 -3.70 5.39
C HIS A 15 2.35 -4.23 5.30
N LEU A 16 1.79 -4.20 4.09
CA LEU A 16 0.39 -4.54 3.83
C LEU A 16 0.26 -5.98 3.39
N THR A 17 -0.54 -6.76 4.12
CA THR A 17 -0.99 -8.08 3.65
C THR A 17 -2.22 -7.91 2.76
N CYS A 18 -2.14 -8.39 1.53
CA CYS A 18 -3.19 -8.25 0.52
C CYS A 18 -3.68 -9.62 0.07
N ARG A 19 -4.96 -9.74 -0.31
CA ARG A 19 -5.46 -10.98 -0.94
C ARG A 19 -4.82 -11.23 -2.30
N ASN A 20 -4.50 -10.16 -3.00
CA ASN A 20 -3.74 -10.14 -4.24
C ASN A 20 -2.88 -8.88 -4.26
N ALA A 21 -1.62 -9.00 -3.83
CA ALA A 21 -0.67 -7.90 -3.72
C ALA A 21 -0.30 -7.31 -5.08
N ALA A 22 -0.25 -8.13 -6.14
CA ALA A 22 0.01 -7.63 -7.49
C ALA A 22 -1.13 -6.72 -7.99
N ALA A 23 -2.39 -7.09 -7.75
CA ALA A 23 -3.54 -6.24 -8.07
C ALA A 23 -3.58 -4.99 -7.18
N ALA A 24 -3.20 -5.10 -5.90
CA ALA A 24 -3.09 -3.96 -5.00
C ALA A 24 -2.04 -2.94 -5.50
N ILE A 25 -0.88 -3.40 -5.98
CA ILE A 25 0.13 -2.52 -6.59
C ILE A 25 -0.45 -1.73 -7.76
N GLU A 26 -1.17 -2.38 -8.68
CA GLU A 26 -1.80 -1.69 -9.82
C GLU A 26 -2.86 -0.68 -9.36
N PHE A 27 -3.64 -1.00 -8.32
CA PHE A 27 -4.54 -0.04 -7.71
C PHE A 27 -3.79 1.18 -7.14
N TYR A 28 -2.70 0.98 -6.37
CA TYR A 28 -1.96 2.09 -5.79
C TYR A 28 -1.27 2.96 -6.86
N LYS A 29 -0.82 2.36 -7.97
CA LYS A 29 -0.29 3.09 -9.14
C LYS A 29 -1.35 4.02 -9.74
N GLN A 30 -2.59 3.54 -9.87
CA GLN A 30 -3.68 4.32 -10.46
C GLN A 30 -4.26 5.35 -9.48
N ALA A 31 -4.40 4.99 -8.21
CA ALA A 31 -5.10 5.78 -7.20
C ALA A 31 -4.23 6.86 -6.56
N PHE A 32 -2.92 6.62 -6.41
CA PHE A 32 -2.01 7.48 -5.64
C PHE A 32 -0.65 7.68 -6.32
N ASP A 33 -0.59 7.49 -7.64
CA ASP A 33 0.63 7.63 -8.46
C ASP A 33 1.83 6.85 -7.91
N ALA A 34 1.57 5.66 -7.35
CA ALA A 34 2.63 4.84 -6.80
C ALA A 34 3.65 4.43 -7.88
N SER A 35 4.94 4.39 -7.53
CA SER A 35 5.95 3.71 -8.34
C SER A 35 6.28 2.35 -7.75
N GLU A 36 6.45 1.34 -8.59
CA GLU A 36 6.91 0.04 -8.14
C GLU A 36 8.44 -0.01 -8.16
N GLU A 37 9.05 -0.35 -7.02
CA GLU A 37 10.51 -0.43 -6.88
C GLU A 37 11.02 -1.86 -7.10
N GLY A 38 10.18 -2.85 -6.82
CA GLY A 38 10.50 -4.25 -7.07
C GLY A 38 9.53 -5.21 -6.39
N ARG A 39 9.52 -6.45 -6.88
CA ARG A 39 8.72 -7.55 -6.32
C ARG A 39 9.50 -8.86 -6.34
N LEU A 40 9.17 -9.74 -5.40
CA LEU A 40 9.66 -11.10 -5.28
C LEU A 40 8.47 -12.05 -5.25
N ALA A 41 8.38 -12.91 -6.25
CA ALA A 41 7.40 -13.98 -6.30
C ALA A 41 7.90 -15.21 -5.52
N SER A 42 6.99 -15.83 -4.78
CA SER A 42 7.11 -17.18 -4.24
C SER A 42 6.99 -18.23 -5.36
N PRO A 43 7.44 -19.48 -5.13
CA PRO A 43 7.29 -20.57 -6.10
C PRO A 43 5.84 -20.88 -6.52
N ASP A 44 4.86 -20.55 -5.68
CA ASP A 44 3.43 -20.70 -5.96
C ASP A 44 2.83 -19.53 -6.75
N GLY A 45 3.64 -18.53 -7.12
CA GLY A 45 3.25 -17.37 -7.91
C GLY A 45 2.67 -16.19 -7.10
N LYS A 46 2.46 -16.36 -5.78
CA LYS A 46 2.12 -15.26 -4.88
C LYS A 46 3.31 -14.33 -4.66
N LEU A 47 3.09 -13.08 -4.29
CA LEU A 47 4.15 -12.17 -3.89
C LEU A 47 4.57 -12.46 -2.44
N ALA A 48 5.81 -12.94 -2.28
CA ALA A 48 6.48 -13.04 -0.99
C ALA A 48 6.85 -11.66 -0.43
N HIS A 49 7.12 -10.71 -1.33
CA HIS A 49 7.44 -9.33 -0.99
C HIS A 49 7.26 -8.44 -2.22
N ALA A 50 6.84 -7.20 -2.01
CA ALA A 50 6.99 -6.12 -2.97
C ALA A 50 7.17 -4.80 -2.26
N MET A 51 7.71 -3.82 -2.97
CA MET A 51 7.91 -2.47 -2.51
C MET A 51 7.37 -1.49 -3.54
N ILE A 52 6.57 -0.54 -3.08
CA ILE A 52 6.15 0.63 -3.86
C ILE A 52 6.56 1.92 -3.15
N ARG A 53 6.62 3.03 -3.88
CA ARG A 53 6.72 4.37 -3.31
C ARG A 53 5.48 5.18 -3.60
N ILE A 54 5.03 5.94 -2.60
CA ILE A 54 3.91 6.87 -2.68
C ILE A 54 4.31 8.15 -1.94
N GLY A 55 4.25 9.31 -2.60
CA GLY A 55 4.58 10.59 -1.95
C GLY A 55 5.98 10.63 -1.31
N GLY A 56 6.94 9.88 -1.87
CA GLY A 56 8.29 9.75 -1.32
C GLY A 56 8.43 8.77 -0.14
N ALA A 57 7.35 8.20 0.39
CA ALA A 57 7.39 7.14 1.40
C ALA A 57 7.42 5.74 0.76
N SER A 58 8.01 4.77 1.45
CA SER A 58 8.01 3.37 1.07
C SER A 58 6.81 2.64 1.69
N VAL A 59 6.19 1.74 0.92
CA VAL A 59 5.13 0.82 1.38
C VAL A 59 5.48 -0.57 0.91
N MET A 60 5.55 -1.52 1.83
CA MET A 60 5.79 -2.93 1.51
C MET A 60 4.46 -3.66 1.34
N LEU A 61 4.43 -4.68 0.48
CA LEU A 61 3.26 -5.53 0.26
C LEU A 61 3.64 -7.01 0.24
N VAL A 62 2.72 -7.84 0.68
CA VAL A 62 2.83 -9.30 0.63
C VAL A 62 1.45 -9.90 0.38
N ASP A 63 1.40 -11.01 -0.35
CA ASP A 63 0.16 -11.78 -0.46
C ASP A 63 -0.20 -12.46 0.87
N GLU A 64 -1.49 -12.71 1.08
CA GLU A 64 -1.97 -13.45 2.23
C GLU A 64 -1.64 -14.95 2.12
N TYR A 65 -1.27 -15.53 3.27
CA TYR A 65 -1.06 -16.97 3.47
C TYR A 65 -1.91 -17.39 4.68
N PRO A 66 -3.22 -17.66 4.47
CA PRO A 66 -4.15 -17.95 5.56
C PRO A 66 -3.73 -19.15 6.42
N GLU A 67 -3.11 -20.15 5.80
CA GLU A 67 -2.56 -21.33 6.47
C GLU A 67 -1.41 -21.02 7.44
N GLN A 68 -0.77 -19.84 7.29
CA GLN A 68 0.26 -19.32 8.18
C GLN A 68 -0.27 -18.22 9.11
N GLY A 69 -1.57 -17.95 9.10
CA GLY A 69 -2.19 -16.87 9.87
C GLY A 69 -1.92 -15.45 9.33
N MET A 70 -1.32 -15.32 8.14
CA MET A 70 -1.13 -14.04 7.47
C MET A 70 -2.38 -13.69 6.67
N LEU A 71 -3.21 -12.79 7.20
CA LEU A 71 -4.53 -12.49 6.65
C LEU A 71 -4.62 -11.05 6.17
N SER A 72 -5.21 -10.84 4.99
CA SER A 72 -5.52 -9.49 4.51
C SER A 72 -6.74 -8.90 5.22
N PRO A 73 -6.94 -7.56 5.14
CA PRO A 73 -8.14 -6.92 5.66
C PRO A 73 -9.46 -7.49 5.09
N LEU A 74 -9.46 -7.99 3.85
CA LEU A 74 -10.64 -8.62 3.26
C LEU A 74 -10.97 -9.98 3.90
N SER A 75 -9.96 -10.69 4.39
CA SER A 75 -10.13 -11.98 5.08
C SER A 75 -10.43 -11.79 6.56
N LEU A 76 -9.98 -10.68 7.15
CA LEU A 76 -10.30 -10.25 8.51
C LEU A 76 -11.62 -9.46 8.61
N ASN A 77 -12.24 -9.12 7.49
CA ASN A 77 -13.42 -8.24 7.40
C ASN A 77 -13.20 -6.85 8.04
N GLY A 78 -11.98 -6.30 7.90
CA GLY A 78 -11.58 -5.01 8.43
C GLY A 78 -10.07 -4.90 8.66
N SER A 79 -9.61 -3.69 9.02
CA SER A 79 -8.25 -3.43 9.47
C SER A 79 -8.29 -2.51 10.70
N PRO A 80 -7.54 -2.81 11.77
CA PRO A 80 -7.39 -1.89 12.90
C PRO A 80 -6.39 -0.77 12.63
N VAL A 81 -5.69 -0.80 11.47
CA VAL A 81 -4.65 0.16 11.10
C VAL A 81 -5.18 1.12 10.03
N THR A 82 -4.99 2.42 10.28
CA THR A 82 -5.18 3.50 9.30
C THR A 82 -3.82 4.08 8.94
N ILE A 83 -3.60 4.34 7.66
CA ILE A 83 -2.38 4.98 7.14
C ILE A 83 -2.79 6.34 6.57
N HIS A 84 -2.10 7.39 6.98
CA HIS A 84 -2.32 8.74 6.49
C HIS A 84 -1.31 9.04 5.38
N LEU A 85 -1.79 9.58 4.27
CA LEU A 85 -0.98 10.12 3.19
C LEU A 85 -1.21 11.63 3.12
N TYR A 86 -0.15 12.40 3.31
CA TYR A 86 -0.19 13.84 3.09
C TYR A 86 -0.03 14.12 1.59
N VAL A 87 -0.86 15.01 1.07
CA VAL A 87 -0.88 15.42 -0.33
C VAL A 87 -1.10 16.94 -0.41
N ASP A 88 -0.65 17.54 -1.50
CA ASP A 88 -0.82 18.98 -1.72
C ASP A 88 -2.27 19.35 -2.09
N ASP A 89 -2.98 18.44 -2.77
CA ASP A 89 -4.39 18.62 -3.19
C ASP A 89 -5.20 17.37 -2.84
N VAL A 90 -6.01 17.47 -1.76
CA VAL A 90 -6.83 16.38 -1.25
C VAL A 90 -8.01 16.08 -2.19
N ASP A 91 -8.63 17.10 -2.76
CA ASP A 91 -9.78 16.93 -3.65
C ASP A 91 -9.39 16.19 -4.92
N ALA A 92 -8.29 16.60 -5.55
CA ALA A 92 -7.76 15.93 -6.73
C ALA A 92 -7.36 14.47 -6.43
N THR A 93 -6.65 14.24 -5.33
CA THR A 93 -6.22 12.90 -4.91
C THR A 93 -7.41 11.98 -4.65
N VAL A 94 -8.45 12.47 -3.96
CA VAL A 94 -9.65 11.69 -3.67
C VAL A 94 -10.44 11.38 -4.95
N ALA A 95 -10.58 12.33 -5.86
CA ALA A 95 -11.24 12.11 -7.15
C ALA A 95 -10.51 11.04 -7.99
N GLN A 96 -9.18 11.07 -8.02
CA GLN A 96 -8.35 10.06 -8.68
C GLN A 96 -8.53 8.68 -8.05
N ALA A 97 -8.41 8.59 -6.72
CA ALA A 97 -8.57 7.33 -5.99
C ALA A 97 -9.96 6.71 -6.22
N VAL A 98 -11.03 7.52 -6.20
CA VAL A 98 -12.39 7.06 -6.49
C VAL A 98 -12.51 6.53 -7.93
N THR A 99 -11.91 7.23 -8.90
CA THR A 99 -11.87 6.77 -10.30
C THR A 99 -11.16 5.42 -10.44
N ALA A 100 -10.12 5.17 -9.65
CA ALA A 100 -9.42 3.89 -9.57
C ALA A 100 -10.18 2.81 -8.77
N GLY A 101 -11.37 3.11 -8.22
CA GLY A 101 -12.22 2.17 -7.51
C GLY A 101 -12.17 2.26 -5.98
N ALA A 102 -11.55 3.29 -5.41
CA ALA A 102 -11.60 3.52 -3.97
C ALA A 102 -13.01 3.93 -3.51
N ARG A 103 -13.34 3.59 -2.26
CA ARG A 103 -14.57 4.02 -1.60
C ARG A 103 -14.27 5.11 -0.58
N VAL A 104 -14.94 6.26 -0.71
CA VAL A 104 -14.92 7.30 0.33
C VAL A 104 -15.70 6.82 1.54
N THR A 105 -15.03 6.71 2.69
CA THR A 105 -15.64 6.31 3.97
C THR A 105 -15.99 7.50 4.85
N MET A 106 -15.21 8.59 4.73
CA MET A 106 -15.45 9.88 5.36
C MET A 106 -15.29 10.97 4.29
N PRO A 107 -16.30 11.82 4.06
CA PRO A 107 -16.22 12.89 3.06
C PRO A 107 -15.07 13.85 3.36
N VAL A 108 -14.46 14.39 2.30
CA VAL A 108 -13.54 15.54 2.42
C VAL A 108 -14.34 16.77 2.83
N SER A 109 -13.78 17.58 3.72
CA SER A 109 -14.35 18.83 4.19
C SER A 109 -13.24 19.84 4.45
N ASP A 110 -13.50 21.11 4.13
CA ASP A 110 -12.61 22.25 4.40
C ASP A 110 -12.64 22.72 5.86
#